data_AF-A0AAD7ZZ75-F1
#
_entry.id   AF-A0AAD7ZZ75-F1
#
_cell.length_a   1.000
_cell.length_b   1.000
_cell.length_c   1.000
_cell.angle_alpha   90.00
_cell.angle_beta   90.00
_cell.angle_gamma   90.00
#
_symmetry.space_group_name_H-M   'P 1'
#
loop_
_entity.id
_entity.type
_entity.pdbx_description
1 polymer ?
#
loop_
_entity_poly.entity_id
_entity_poly.type
_entity_poly.pdbx_seq_one_letter_code
_entity_poly.pdbx_strand_id
1 'polypeptide(L)'
;MEETFTKQMRKATRDIHAVSDALVNAKLAFALSDNDVWAEGLLVFYEIFRFLDEAMEHLKDTHFGQLCIDGMQRTEAFQKDLNYYLGADWTKDYKPRESVAKYLIHLKNLEKSDPDLLMAYIYHLYMGLLSGGQILRKKRSVMNKLNPFSKQEAREDAVTDFGDLSIVKLKKDLAEAMNSIANNLDEKTKKNLIEESKMVFQMNNSIIKTVQGANVVILKKLIMIILILILIVIVYCII
;
A
#
# COMPACT_ATOMS: atom_id res chain seq x y z
N MET A 1 18.88 -11.66 25.30
CA MET A 1 19.12 -11.01 23.99
C MET A 1 18.48 -9.65 24.03
N GLU A 2 19.23 -8.63 23.64
CA GLU A 2 18.72 -7.27 23.48
C GLU A 2 17.57 -7.24 22.44
N GLU A 3 16.59 -6.34 22.63
CA GLU A 3 15.47 -6.21 21.71
C GLU A 3 15.92 -5.55 20.40
N THR A 4 15.82 -6.29 19.28
CA THR A 4 16.17 -5.82 17.93
C THR A 4 15.40 -4.54 17.57
N PHE A 5 16.05 -3.60 16.85
CA PHE A 5 15.43 -2.32 16.49
C PHE A 5 14.10 -2.46 15.74
N THR A 6 13.96 -3.43 14.83
CA THR A 6 12.69 -3.67 14.12
C THR A 6 11.54 -4.12 15.03
N LYS A 7 11.83 -4.76 16.17
CA LYS A 7 10.83 -5.06 17.21
C LYS A 7 10.40 -3.78 17.93
N GLN A 8 11.34 -2.87 18.22
CA GLN A 8 11.04 -1.57 18.80
C GLN A 8 10.16 -0.73 17.86
N MET A 9 10.50 -0.67 16.56
CA MET A 9 9.68 -0.02 15.53
C MET A 9 8.25 -0.59 15.51
N ARG A 10 8.12 -1.92 15.46
CA ARG A 10 6.81 -2.60 15.47
C ARG A 10 6.00 -2.31 16.74
N LYS A 11 6.65 -2.28 17.90
CA LYS A 11 6.01 -1.97 19.17
C LYS A 11 5.50 -0.52 19.19
N ALA A 12 6.31 0.41 18.72
CA ALA A 12 5.98 1.84 18.67
C ALA A 12 4.85 2.17 17.70
N THR A 13 4.68 1.39 16.62
CA THR A 13 3.65 1.63 15.61
C THR A 13 2.40 0.77 15.76
N ARG A 14 2.34 -0.16 16.73
CA ARG A 14 1.26 -1.14 16.88
C ARG A 14 -0.14 -0.51 16.84
N ASP A 15 -0.35 0.53 17.66
CA ASP A 15 -1.69 1.09 17.84
C ASP A 15 -2.15 1.88 16.60
N ILE A 16 -1.23 2.60 15.95
CA ILE A 16 -1.55 3.31 14.69
C ILE A 16 -1.62 2.36 13.48
N HIS A 17 -0.89 1.25 13.50
CA HIS A 17 -1.03 0.18 12.52
C HIS A 17 -2.44 -0.42 12.59
N ALA A 18 -2.98 -0.65 13.79
CA ALA A 18 -4.34 -1.15 13.95
C ALA A 18 -5.40 -0.20 13.35
N VAL A 19 -5.21 1.13 13.49
CA VAL A 19 -6.06 2.12 12.81
C VAL A 19 -5.96 1.98 11.28
N SER A 20 -4.75 1.76 10.78
CA SER A 20 -4.49 1.57 9.36
C SER A 20 -5.18 0.32 8.82
N ASP A 21 -5.07 -0.80 9.55
CA ASP A 21 -5.75 -2.06 9.21
C ASP A 21 -7.27 -1.88 9.16
N ALA A 22 -7.86 -1.16 10.11
CA ALA A 22 -9.29 -0.87 10.12
C ALA A 22 -9.72 -0.04 8.91
N LEU A 23 -8.97 1.02 8.58
CA LEU A 23 -9.25 1.88 7.42
C LEU A 23 -9.12 1.12 6.11
N VAL A 24 -8.05 0.34 5.93
CA VAL A 24 -7.84 -0.49 4.75
C VAL A 24 -8.97 -1.51 4.63
N ASN A 25 -9.27 -2.28 5.67
CA ASN A 25 -10.36 -3.28 5.62
C ASN A 25 -11.72 -2.65 5.29
N ALA A 26 -12.03 -1.47 5.81
CA ALA A 26 -13.26 -0.75 5.47
C ALA A 26 -13.30 -0.35 3.98
N LYS A 27 -12.20 0.12 3.40
CA LYS A 27 -12.11 0.46 1.96
C LYS A 27 -12.11 -0.80 1.07
N LEU A 28 -11.52 -1.90 1.53
CA LEU A 28 -11.44 -3.16 0.79
C LEU A 28 -12.79 -3.82 0.54
N ALA A 29 -13.75 -3.66 1.45
CA ALA A 29 -15.12 -4.16 1.24
C ALA A 29 -15.73 -3.66 -0.08
N PHE A 30 -15.23 -2.54 -0.61
CA PHE A 30 -15.62 -1.96 -1.89
C PHE A 30 -14.60 -2.24 -2.98
N ALA A 31 -13.30 -2.03 -2.70
CA ALA A 31 -12.22 -2.19 -3.68
C ALA A 31 -12.09 -3.60 -4.26
N LEU A 32 -12.42 -4.65 -3.49
CA LEU A 32 -12.40 -6.02 -4.00
C LEU A 32 -13.51 -6.31 -5.02
N SER A 33 -14.55 -5.47 -5.07
CA SER A 33 -15.70 -5.63 -5.97
C SER A 33 -15.73 -4.59 -7.10
N ASP A 34 -14.81 -3.62 -7.11
CA ASP A 34 -14.81 -2.50 -8.05
C ASP A 34 -13.37 -2.09 -8.41
N ASN A 35 -13.04 -2.18 -9.71
CA ASN A 35 -11.71 -1.90 -10.22
C ASN A 35 -11.32 -0.43 -10.13
N ASP A 36 -12.27 0.49 -10.22
CA ASP A 36 -11.99 1.92 -10.15
C ASP A 36 -11.54 2.25 -8.72
N VAL A 37 -12.24 1.71 -7.72
CA VAL A 37 -11.84 1.84 -6.30
C VAL A 37 -10.49 1.18 -6.02
N TRP A 38 -10.20 0.05 -6.68
CA TRP A 38 -8.88 -0.58 -6.57
C TRP A 38 -7.77 0.30 -7.16
N ALA A 39 -7.97 0.80 -8.38
CA ALA A 39 -7.04 1.69 -9.07
C ALA A 39 -6.78 2.97 -8.27
N GLU A 40 -7.82 3.53 -7.65
CA GLU A 40 -7.75 4.66 -6.75
C GLU A 40 -6.84 4.39 -5.53
N GLY A 41 -6.89 3.17 -4.99
CA GLY A 41 -5.97 2.71 -3.95
C GLY A 41 -4.54 2.64 -4.44
N LEU A 42 -4.29 2.10 -5.63
CA LEU A 42 -2.95 2.04 -6.22
C LEU A 42 -2.38 3.43 -6.50
N LEU A 43 -3.21 4.32 -7.06
CA LEU A 43 -2.82 5.64 -7.52
C LEU A 43 -2.34 6.56 -6.39
N VAL A 44 -2.91 6.43 -5.18
CA VAL A 44 -2.46 7.22 -4.02
C VAL A 44 -1.11 6.77 -3.46
N PHE A 45 -0.68 5.53 -3.73
CA PHE A 45 0.62 5.00 -3.31
C PHE A 45 1.69 5.09 -4.39
N TYR A 46 1.32 5.17 -5.67
CA TYR A 46 2.26 5.15 -6.80
C TYR A 46 3.42 6.14 -6.65
N GLU A 47 3.13 7.43 -6.45
CA GLU A 47 4.16 8.46 -6.37
C GLU A 47 5.07 8.31 -5.14
N ILE A 48 4.55 7.73 -4.06
CA ILE A 48 5.31 7.48 -2.84
C ILE A 48 6.31 6.36 -3.09
N PHE A 49 5.88 5.23 -3.66
CA PHE A 49 6.79 4.15 -4.03
C PHE A 49 7.79 4.58 -5.09
N ARG A 50 7.37 5.38 -6.07
CA ARG A 50 8.28 5.96 -7.07
C ARG A 50 9.38 6.80 -6.43
N PHE A 51 9.01 7.72 -5.53
CA PHE A 51 9.99 8.51 -4.80
C PHE A 51 10.95 7.64 -3.99
N LEU A 52 10.44 6.63 -3.28
CA LEU A 52 11.28 5.76 -2.45
C LEU A 52 12.19 4.85 -3.28
N ASP A 53 11.74 4.39 -4.45
CA ASP A 53 12.56 3.63 -5.40
C ASP A 53 13.70 4.49 -5.97
N GLU A 54 13.41 5.74 -6.33
CA GLU A 54 14.42 6.71 -6.77
C GLU A 54 15.43 7.03 -5.65
N ALA A 55 14.95 7.24 -4.41
CA ALA A 55 15.81 7.48 -3.26
C ALA A 55 16.71 6.28 -2.93
N MET A 56 16.20 5.05 -3.03
CA MET A 56 17.01 3.83 -2.88
C MET A 56 18.15 3.79 -3.90
N GLU A 57 17.88 4.12 -5.16
CA GLU A 57 18.93 4.16 -6.19
C GLU A 57 19.97 5.26 -5.92
N HIS A 58 19.55 6.46 -5.51
CA HIS A 58 20.46 7.57 -5.19
C HIS A 58 21.34 7.29 -3.97
N LEU A 59 20.82 6.57 -2.98
CA LEU A 59 21.48 6.33 -1.70
C LEU A 59 22.18 4.96 -1.63
N LYS A 60 22.16 4.16 -2.70
CA LYS A 60 22.65 2.77 -2.71
C LYS A 60 24.12 2.62 -2.30
N ASP A 61 24.95 3.64 -2.55
CA ASP A 61 26.38 3.63 -2.23
C ASP A 61 26.68 4.04 -0.78
N THR A 62 25.63 4.32 0.01
CA THR A 62 25.71 4.58 1.45
C THR A 62 25.31 3.35 2.25
N HIS A 63 25.29 3.42 3.59
CA HIS A 63 24.81 2.31 4.42
C HIS A 63 23.32 1.97 4.15
N PHE A 64 22.57 2.90 3.57
CA PHE A 64 21.19 2.74 3.08
C PHE A 64 21.07 1.62 2.04
N GLY A 65 22.14 1.36 1.27
CA GLY A 65 22.20 0.31 0.24
C GLY A 65 21.84 -1.08 0.76
N GLN A 66 22.02 -1.37 2.05
CA GLN A 66 21.61 -2.65 2.64
C GLN A 66 20.08 -2.88 2.56
N LEU A 67 19.27 -1.82 2.45
CA LEU A 67 17.82 -1.92 2.27
C LEU A 67 17.41 -2.10 0.80
N CYS A 68 18.34 -1.93 -0.15
CA CYS A 68 18.10 -2.09 -1.58
C CYS A 68 18.14 -3.57 -1.96
N ILE A 69 17.12 -4.32 -1.53
CA ILE A 69 17.00 -5.76 -1.81
C ILE A 69 16.47 -5.94 -3.24
N ASP A 70 17.20 -6.74 -4.01
CA ASP A 70 16.88 -7.01 -5.41
C ASP A 70 15.45 -7.50 -5.60
N GLY A 71 14.78 -6.89 -6.59
CA GLY A 71 13.41 -7.23 -6.96
C GLY A 71 12.34 -6.68 -6.02
N MET A 72 12.69 -5.83 -5.04
CA MET A 72 11.68 -5.15 -4.25
C MET A 72 11.03 -3.98 -4.98
N GLN A 73 11.75 -3.21 -5.79
CA GLN A 73 11.24 -1.97 -6.44
C GLN A 73 9.88 -2.18 -7.11
N ARG A 74 8.93 -1.28 -6.88
CA ARG A 74 7.52 -1.44 -7.31
C ARG A 74 7.05 -0.41 -8.32
N THR A 75 7.83 0.59 -8.65
CA THR A 75 7.41 1.67 -9.58
C THR A 75 6.84 1.14 -10.89
N GLU A 76 7.56 0.25 -11.58
CA GLU A 76 7.09 -0.35 -12.83
C GLU A 76 5.84 -1.22 -12.64
N ALA A 77 5.77 -1.92 -11.50
CA ALA A 77 4.63 -2.77 -11.17
C ALA A 77 3.36 -1.94 -10.96
N PHE A 78 3.47 -0.78 -10.28
CA PHE A 78 2.38 0.19 -10.18
C PHE A 78 1.97 0.72 -11.56
N GLN A 79 2.92 1.10 -12.41
CA GLN A 79 2.60 1.58 -13.76
C GLN A 79 1.86 0.52 -14.59
N LYS A 80 2.26 -0.75 -14.50
CA LYS A 80 1.59 -1.87 -15.18
C LYS A 80 0.14 -2.02 -14.72
N ASP A 81 -0.10 -2.00 -13.42
CA ASP A 81 -1.46 -2.15 -12.88
C ASP A 81 -2.31 -0.90 -13.15
N LEU A 82 -1.76 0.31 -13.00
CA LEU A 82 -2.48 1.55 -13.31
C LEU A 82 -2.82 1.66 -14.80
N ASN A 83 -1.92 1.27 -15.69
CA ASN A 83 -2.20 1.19 -17.13
C ASN A 83 -3.35 0.22 -17.42
N TYR A 84 -3.36 -0.93 -16.76
CA TYR A 84 -4.44 -1.91 -16.91
C TYR A 84 -5.78 -1.37 -16.41
N TYR A 85 -5.82 -0.71 -15.25
CA TYR A 85 -7.08 -0.27 -14.63
C TYR A 85 -7.61 1.06 -15.16
N LEU A 86 -6.73 2.01 -15.48
CA LEU A 86 -7.08 3.37 -15.87
C LEU A 86 -6.86 3.64 -17.37
N GLY A 87 -6.22 2.71 -18.10
CA GLY A 87 -5.89 2.83 -19.51
C GLY A 87 -4.53 3.48 -19.80
N ALA A 88 -4.04 3.38 -21.04
CA ALA A 88 -2.71 3.84 -21.45
C ALA A 88 -2.41 5.31 -21.17
N ASP A 89 -3.43 6.17 -21.22
CA ASP A 89 -3.29 7.61 -21.05
C ASP A 89 -3.58 8.07 -19.61
N TRP A 90 -3.56 7.16 -18.63
CA TRP A 90 -3.90 7.50 -17.23
C TRP A 90 -3.03 8.62 -16.64
N THR A 91 -1.81 8.81 -17.17
CA THR A 91 -0.89 9.88 -16.74
C THR A 91 -1.21 11.25 -17.33
N LYS A 92 -2.00 11.35 -18.41
CA LYS A 92 -2.19 12.57 -19.20
C LYS A 92 -2.71 13.75 -18.37
N ASP A 93 -3.70 13.48 -17.52
CA ASP A 93 -4.32 14.48 -16.65
C ASP A 93 -4.10 14.16 -15.16
N TYR A 94 -3.18 13.22 -14.88
CA TYR A 94 -2.90 12.80 -13.52
C TYR A 94 -2.20 13.92 -12.74
N LYS A 95 -2.75 14.22 -11.57
CA LYS A 95 -2.11 15.05 -10.56
C LYS A 95 -2.18 14.33 -9.21
N PRO A 96 -1.09 14.26 -8.45
CA PRO A 96 -1.12 13.74 -7.10
C PRO A 96 -2.16 14.49 -6.27
N ARG A 97 -2.92 13.76 -5.46
CA ARG A 97 -3.85 14.37 -4.49
C ARG A 97 -3.08 15.25 -3.52
N GLU A 98 -3.77 16.23 -2.93
CA GLU A 98 -3.17 17.11 -1.92
C GLU A 98 -2.53 16.32 -0.76
N SER A 99 -3.18 15.23 -0.32
CA SER A 99 -2.66 14.32 0.71
C SER A 99 -1.35 13.63 0.28
N VAL A 100 -1.27 13.19 -0.99
CA VAL A 100 -0.06 12.59 -1.57
C VAL A 100 1.02 13.65 -1.77
N ALA A 101 0.68 14.84 -2.24
CA ALA A 101 1.61 15.95 -2.40
C ALA A 101 2.24 16.36 -1.06
N LYS A 102 1.46 16.42 0.03
CA LYS A 102 1.97 16.65 1.39
C LYS A 102 2.94 15.56 1.83
N TYR A 103 2.64 14.29 1.50
CA TYR A 103 3.54 13.17 1.73
C TYR A 103 4.87 13.35 0.99
N LEU A 104 4.82 13.62 -0.31
CA LEU A 104 6.02 13.83 -1.11
C LEU A 104 6.85 15.03 -0.64
N ILE A 105 6.22 16.11 -0.17
CA ILE A 105 6.94 17.24 0.42
C ILE A 105 7.69 16.81 1.68
N HIS A 106 7.06 16.02 2.56
CA HIS A 106 7.71 15.49 3.75
C HIS A 106 8.92 14.62 3.39
N LEU A 107 8.75 13.67 2.47
CA LEU A 107 9.84 12.80 2.01
C LEU A 107 11.00 13.58 1.39
N LYS A 108 10.71 14.58 0.54
CA LYS A 108 11.72 15.46 -0.05
C LYS A 108 12.47 16.29 0.99
N ASN A 109 11.81 16.68 2.08
CA ASN A 109 12.46 17.38 3.17
C ASN A 109 13.40 16.45 3.92
N LEU A 110 12.96 15.21 4.23
CA LEU A 110 13.80 14.19 4.87
C LEU A 110 15.03 13.88 4.02
N GLU A 111 14.87 13.61 2.72
CA GLU A 111 15.97 13.32 1.80
C GLU A 111 17.07 14.41 1.84
N LYS A 112 16.66 15.69 1.98
CA LYS A 112 17.58 16.83 2.03
C LYS A 112 18.23 17.05 3.40
N SER A 113 17.47 16.85 4.48
CA SER A 113 17.93 17.22 5.83
C SER A 113 18.58 16.07 6.58
N ASP A 114 18.02 14.85 6.44
CA ASP A 114 18.42 13.65 7.16
C ASP A 114 17.91 12.40 6.40
N PRO A 115 18.62 11.97 5.34
CA PRO A 115 18.15 10.90 4.44
C PRO A 115 18.00 9.55 5.14
N ASP A 116 18.66 9.33 6.28
CA ASP A 116 18.54 8.11 7.07
C ASP A 116 17.09 7.88 7.52
N LEU A 117 16.32 8.96 7.73
CA LEU A 117 14.92 8.88 8.14
C LEU A 117 14.00 8.28 7.07
N LEU A 118 14.41 8.27 5.79
CA LEU A 118 13.67 7.59 4.72
C LEU A 118 13.61 6.07 4.92
N MET A 119 14.54 5.50 5.69
CA MET A 119 14.56 4.05 5.98
C MET A 119 13.28 3.59 6.70
N ALA A 120 12.68 4.44 7.53
CA ALA A 120 11.40 4.13 8.17
C ALA A 120 10.29 3.91 7.13
N TYR A 121 10.26 4.73 6.07
CA TYR A 121 9.25 4.67 5.01
C TYR A 121 9.41 3.42 4.15
N ILE A 122 10.65 3.14 3.71
CA ILE A 122 10.97 1.92 2.97
C ILE A 122 10.59 0.71 3.81
N TYR A 123 11.09 0.62 5.04
CA TYR A 123 10.85 -0.54 5.90
C TYR A 123 9.36 -0.82 6.07
N HIS A 124 8.55 0.17 6.48
CA HIS A 124 7.13 -0.06 6.78
C HIS A 124 6.28 -0.29 5.53
N LEU A 125 6.50 0.45 4.44
CA LEU A 125 5.72 0.29 3.21
C LEU A 125 6.01 -1.06 2.52
N TYR A 126 7.30 -1.44 2.43
CA TYR A 126 7.68 -2.72 1.86
C TYR A 126 7.27 -3.91 2.75
N MET A 127 7.47 -3.83 4.07
CA MET A 127 6.94 -4.85 4.99
C MET A 127 5.42 -4.98 4.91
N GLY A 128 4.73 -3.85 4.67
CA GLY A 128 3.28 -3.80 4.41
C GLY A 128 2.89 -4.57 3.15
N LEU A 129 3.55 -4.34 2.02
CA LEU A 129 3.31 -5.09 0.77
C LEU A 129 3.62 -6.58 0.91
N LEU A 130 4.73 -6.93 1.55
CA LEU A 130 5.15 -8.32 1.77
C LEU A 130 4.28 -9.04 2.81
N SER A 131 3.41 -8.33 3.53
CA SER A 131 2.50 -8.89 4.54
C SER A 131 1.04 -8.67 4.16
N GLY A 132 0.52 -7.48 4.41
CA GLY A 132 -0.87 -7.11 4.10
C GLY A 132 -1.16 -7.19 2.60
N GLY A 133 -0.22 -6.78 1.74
CA GLY A 133 -0.33 -6.87 0.28
C GLY A 133 -0.55 -8.30 -0.22
N GLN A 134 0.11 -9.29 0.39
CA GLN A 134 -0.08 -10.70 0.03
C GLN A 134 -1.46 -11.24 0.47
N ILE A 135 -1.96 -10.79 1.63
CA ILE A 135 -3.32 -11.11 2.09
C ILE A 135 -4.35 -10.50 1.13
N LEU A 136 -4.14 -9.25 0.74
CA LEU A 136 -4.94 -8.51 -0.23
C LEU A 136 -5.02 -9.23 -1.57
N ARG A 137 -3.87 -9.61 -2.15
CA ARG A 137 -3.77 -10.40 -3.38
C ARG A 137 -4.61 -11.68 -3.30
N LYS A 138 -4.44 -12.46 -2.22
CA LYS A 138 -5.17 -13.71 -2.02
C LYS A 138 -6.69 -13.48 -1.95
N LYS A 139 -7.14 -12.48 -1.17
CA LYS A 139 -8.56 -12.13 -1.06
C LYS A 139 -9.15 -11.74 -2.42
N ARG A 140 -8.42 -10.94 -3.20
CA ARG A 140 -8.88 -10.49 -4.52
C ARG A 140 -8.95 -11.63 -5.54
N SER A 141 -7.94 -12.49 -5.58
CA SER A 141 -7.97 -13.67 -6.46
C SER A 141 -9.16 -14.58 -6.16
N VAL A 142 -9.46 -14.83 -4.88
CA VAL A 142 -10.64 -15.61 -4.47
C VAL A 142 -11.94 -14.93 -4.92
N MET A 143 -12.10 -13.62 -4.69
CA MET A 143 -13.30 -12.88 -5.11
C MET A 143 -13.53 -12.95 -6.62
N ASN A 144 -12.47 -12.79 -7.42
CA ASN A 144 -12.56 -12.84 -8.87
C ASN A 144 -12.98 -14.24 -9.35
N LYS A 145 -12.45 -15.32 -8.76
CA LYS A 145 -12.83 -16.70 -9.09
C LYS A 145 -14.28 -17.03 -8.74
N LEU A 146 -14.86 -16.37 -7.74
CA LEU A 146 -16.23 -16.60 -7.29
C LEU A 146 -17.28 -15.78 -8.04
N ASN A 147 -16.87 -14.87 -8.92
CA ASN A 147 -17.80 -14.05 -9.69
C ASN A 147 -18.01 -14.63 -11.11
N PRO A 148 -19.10 -15.40 -11.35
CA PRO A 148 -19.37 -16.03 -12.64
C PRO A 148 -19.69 -15.04 -13.77
N PHE A 149 -19.93 -13.76 -13.43
CA PHE A 149 -20.14 -12.67 -14.40
C PHE A 149 -18.88 -11.83 -14.62
N SER A 150 -17.76 -12.17 -13.96
CA SER A 150 -16.51 -11.46 -14.21
C SER A 150 -16.02 -11.81 -15.62
N LYS A 151 -16.04 -10.81 -16.52
CA LYS A 151 -15.41 -10.90 -17.86
C LYS A 151 -13.88 -10.83 -17.79
N GLN A 152 -13.30 -11.03 -16.61
CA GLN A 152 -11.88 -10.79 -16.37
C GLN A 152 -11.09 -12.07 -16.57
N GLU A 153 -10.06 -11.98 -17.40
CA GLU A 153 -8.97 -12.94 -17.35
C GLU A 153 -8.37 -12.91 -15.94
N ALA A 154 -8.05 -14.09 -15.40
CA ALA A 154 -7.42 -14.23 -14.10
C ALA A 154 -6.01 -13.63 -14.15
N ARG A 155 -5.89 -12.31 -13.94
CA ARG A 155 -4.62 -11.60 -13.84
C ARG A 155 -4.30 -11.31 -12.39
N GLU A 156 -3.04 -11.52 -12.03
CA GLU A 156 -2.50 -11.14 -10.72
C GLU A 156 -1.99 -9.70 -10.76
N ASP A 157 -2.27 -8.93 -9.70
CA ASP A 157 -1.81 -7.53 -9.58
C ASP A 157 -0.28 -7.49 -9.45
N ALA A 158 0.38 -6.86 -10.43
CA ALA A 158 1.83 -6.76 -10.53
C ALA A 158 2.47 -6.13 -9.29
N VAL A 159 1.80 -5.17 -8.64
CA VAL A 159 2.31 -4.51 -7.41
C VAL A 159 2.55 -5.50 -6.28
N THR A 160 1.72 -6.54 -6.19
CA THR A 160 1.85 -7.59 -5.16
C THR A 160 2.56 -8.82 -5.69
N ASP A 161 3.08 -8.76 -6.91
CA ASP A 161 3.78 -9.85 -7.57
C ASP A 161 5.29 -9.66 -7.56
N PHE A 162 5.93 -10.60 -6.87
CA PHE A 162 7.37 -10.67 -6.68
C PHE A 162 7.97 -11.83 -7.51
N GLY A 163 7.19 -12.42 -8.41
CA GLY A 163 7.61 -13.55 -9.25
C GLY A 163 8.06 -14.74 -8.39
N ASP A 164 9.23 -15.30 -8.71
CA ASP A 164 9.79 -16.46 -8.02
C ASP A 164 10.47 -16.11 -6.68
N LEU A 165 10.47 -14.83 -6.27
CA LEU A 165 11.10 -14.42 -5.02
C LEU A 165 10.30 -14.91 -3.81
N SER A 166 11.02 -15.46 -2.83
CA SER A 166 10.41 -15.87 -1.56
C SER A 166 10.05 -14.64 -0.72
N ILE A 167 8.76 -14.40 -0.54
CA ILE A 167 8.23 -13.35 0.36
C ILE A 167 8.81 -13.48 1.78
N VAL A 168 8.95 -14.71 2.28
CA VAL A 168 9.51 -14.96 3.62
C VAL A 168 10.97 -14.50 3.68
N LYS A 169 11.74 -14.79 2.62
CA LYS A 169 13.13 -14.34 2.52
C LYS A 169 13.22 -12.81 2.42
N LEU A 170 12.45 -12.18 1.53
CA LEU A 170 12.42 -10.71 1.39
C LEU A 170 12.13 -10.00 2.72
N LYS A 171 11.14 -10.49 3.49
CA LYS A 171 10.83 -9.93 4.82
C LYS A 171 11.98 -10.09 5.81
N LYS A 172 12.63 -11.25 5.78
CA LYS A 172 13.76 -11.56 6.66
C LYS A 172 14.93 -10.63 6.33
N ASP A 173 15.32 -10.58 5.06
CA ASP A 173 16.44 -9.78 4.56
C ASP A 173 16.21 -8.30 4.87
N LEU A 174 15.00 -7.77 4.67
CA LEU A 174 14.65 -6.38 4.99
C LEU A 174 14.73 -6.07 6.48
N ALA A 175 14.27 -6.99 7.34
CA ALA A 175 14.36 -6.84 8.78
C ALA A 175 15.81 -6.95 9.30
N GLU A 176 16.62 -7.82 8.70
CA GLU A 176 18.03 -7.99 9.04
C GLU A 176 18.85 -6.77 8.62
N ALA A 177 18.63 -6.24 7.41
CA ALA A 177 19.25 -5.01 6.93
C ALA A 177 18.93 -3.82 7.86
N MET A 178 17.66 -3.62 8.22
CA MET A 178 17.28 -2.52 9.12
C MET A 178 17.92 -2.65 10.50
N ASN A 179 17.99 -3.87 11.05
CA ASN A 179 18.66 -4.12 12.33
C ASN A 179 20.18 -3.90 12.24
N SER A 180 20.81 -4.33 11.15
CA SER A 180 22.24 -4.15 10.88
C SER A 180 22.63 -2.67 10.82
N ILE A 181 21.88 -1.88 10.04
CA ILE A 181 22.07 -0.43 9.97
C ILE A 181 21.89 0.19 11.36
N ALA A 182 20.78 -0.11 12.04
CA ALA A 182 20.45 0.49 13.33
C ALA A 182 21.53 0.27 14.40
N ASN A 183 22.27 -0.85 14.37
CA ASN A 183 23.35 -1.10 15.33
C ASN A 183 24.47 -0.05 15.26
N ASN A 184 24.62 0.64 14.13
CA ASN A 184 25.65 1.66 13.91
C ASN A 184 25.12 3.10 14.02
N LEU A 185 23.82 3.29 14.26
CA LEU A 185 23.20 4.60 14.43
C LEU A 185 23.28 5.07 15.89
N ASP A 186 23.40 6.38 16.07
CA ASP A 186 23.27 6.99 17.38
C ASP A 186 21.83 6.95 17.91
N GLU A 187 21.66 7.09 19.22
CA GLU A 187 20.35 7.00 19.88
C GLU A 187 19.37 8.10 19.47
N LYS A 188 19.85 9.29 19.06
CA LYS A 188 18.98 10.36 18.58
C LYS A 188 18.40 9.98 17.22
N THR A 189 19.21 9.45 16.32
CA THR A 189 18.78 8.99 14.98
C THR A 189 17.81 7.81 15.10
N LYS A 190 18.10 6.83 15.97
CA LYS A 190 17.16 5.73 16.27
C LYS A 190 15.81 6.24 16.79
N LYS A 191 15.82 7.21 17.71
CA LYS A 191 14.58 7.82 18.23
C LYS A 191 13.81 8.53 17.12
N ASN A 192 14.48 9.28 16.25
CA ASN A 192 13.85 9.96 15.13
C ASN A 192 13.23 8.94 14.14
N LEU A 193 13.92 7.83 13.84
CA LEU A 193 13.37 6.73 13.04
C LEU A 193 12.11 6.10 13.64
N ILE A 194 12.01 6.02 14.98
CA ILE A 194 10.81 5.55 15.67
C ILE A 194 9.66 6.57 15.55
N GLU A 195 9.94 7.86 15.61
CA GLU A 195 8.90 8.88 15.39
C GLU A 195 8.44 8.92 13.92
N GLU A 196 9.37 8.85 12.97
CA GLU A 196 9.06 8.75 11.54
C GLU A 196 8.32 7.46 11.22
N SER A 197 8.62 6.35 11.92
CA SER A 197 7.83 5.12 11.82
C SER A 197 6.35 5.35 12.15
N LYS A 198 6.02 6.19 13.13
CA LYS A 198 4.63 6.54 13.43
C LYS A 198 4.07 7.48 12.35
N MET A 199 4.88 8.43 11.88
CA MET A 199 4.51 9.36 10.81
C MET A 199 4.13 8.62 9.52
N VAL A 200 4.85 7.57 9.14
CA VAL A 200 4.50 6.68 8.01
C VAL A 200 3.03 6.28 8.08
N PHE A 201 2.59 5.74 9.23
CA PHE A 201 1.20 5.32 9.37
C PHE A 201 0.22 6.50 9.43
N GLN A 202 0.59 7.64 10.01
CA GLN A 202 -0.25 8.84 10.00
C GLN A 202 -0.51 9.35 8.57
N MET A 203 0.55 9.41 7.76
CA MET A 203 0.46 9.85 6.37
C MET A 203 -0.24 8.82 5.49
N ASN A 204 0.06 7.52 5.66
CA ASN A 204 -0.65 6.43 4.99
C ASN A 204 -2.16 6.49 5.27
N ASN A 205 -2.55 6.68 6.54
CA ASN A 205 -3.95 6.82 6.92
C ASN A 205 -4.61 8.05 6.28
N SER A 206 -3.86 9.15 6.16
CA SER A 206 -4.35 10.38 5.53
C SER A 206 -4.61 10.18 4.03
N ILE A 207 -3.71 9.51 3.30
CA ILE A 207 -3.93 9.23 1.86
C ILE A 207 -5.02 8.17 1.65
N ILE A 208 -5.09 7.11 2.47
CA ILE A 208 -6.12 6.06 2.35
C ILE A 208 -7.52 6.63 2.54
N LYS A 209 -7.70 7.59 3.47
CA LYS A 209 -8.98 8.28 3.65
C LYS A 209 -9.46 8.98 2.38
N THR A 210 -8.53 9.48 1.56
CA THR A 210 -8.84 10.18 0.30
C THR A 210 -9.18 9.27 -0.88
N VAL A 211 -9.06 7.94 -0.74
CA VAL A 211 -9.48 6.98 -1.78
C VAL A 211 -10.97 7.15 -2.07
N GLN A 212 -11.28 7.48 -3.32
CA GLN A 212 -12.63 7.77 -3.81
C GLN A 212 -13.37 6.48 -4.26
N GLY A 213 -14.61 6.63 -4.73
CA GLY A 213 -15.40 5.55 -5.32
C GLY A 213 -16.08 4.57 -4.35
N ALA A 214 -15.58 4.39 -3.12
CA ALA A 214 -16.22 3.53 -2.11
C ALA A 214 -17.70 3.90 -1.87
N ASN A 215 -18.04 5.19 -1.80
CA ASN A 215 -19.41 5.67 -1.59
C ASN A 215 -20.33 5.38 -2.79
N VAL A 216 -19.79 5.41 -4.01
CA VAL A 216 -20.54 5.10 -5.24
C VAL A 216 -20.89 3.61 -5.29
N VAL A 217 -19.97 2.73 -4.87
CA VAL A 217 -20.22 1.29 -4.75
C VAL A 217 -21.31 1.00 -3.71
N ILE A 218 -21.29 1.69 -2.56
CA ILE A 218 -22.35 1.58 -1.54
C ILE A 218 -23.72 1.92 -2.15
N LEU A 219 -23.81 3.06 -2.84
CA LEU A 219 -25.06 3.51 -3.45
C LEU A 219 -25.57 2.52 -4.51
N LYS A 220 -24.70 2.02 -5.40
CA LYS A 220 -25.07 0.99 -6.40
C LYS A 220 -25.60 -0.27 -5.72
N LYS A 221 -24.94 -0.75 -4.66
CA LYS A 221 -25.40 -1.94 -3.91
C LYS A 221 -26.75 -1.72 -3.24
N LEU A 222 -26.99 -0.54 -2.65
CA LEU A 222 -28.29 -0.19 -2.05
C LEU A 222 -29.41 -0.15 -3.10
N ILE A 223 -29.17 0.47 -4.26
CA ILE A 223 -30.13 0.51 -5.36
C ILE A 223 -30.46 -0.91 -5.84
N MET A 224 -29.44 -1.76 -6.02
CA MET A 224 -29.64 -3.15 -6.43
C MET A 224 -30.49 -3.94 -5.40
N ILE A 225 -30.24 -3.77 -4.10
CA ILE A 225 -31.05 -4.41 -3.04
C ILE A 225 -32.49 -3.92 -3.11
N ILE A 226 -32.72 -2.61 -3.29
CA ILE A 226 -34.07 -2.04 -3.44
C ILE A 226 -34.78 -2.64 -4.65
N LEU A 227 -34.11 -2.76 -5.80
CA LEU A 227 -34.67 -3.37 -7.01
C LEU A 227 -35.03 -4.85 -6.80
N ILE A 228 -34.19 -5.61 -6.08
CA ILE A 228 -34.48 -7.02 -5.74
C ILE A 228 -35.70 -7.10 -4.82
N LEU A 229 -35.80 -6.24 -3.81
CA LEU A 229 -36.95 -6.20 -2.91
C LEU A 229 -38.25 -5.83 -3.66
N ILE A 230 -38.19 -4.84 -4.57
CA ILE A 230 -39.31 -4.48 -5.43
C ILE A 230 -39.74 -5.67 -6.29
N LEU A 231 -38.79 -6.39 -6.90
CA LEU A 231 -39.09 -7.57 -7.72
C LEU A 231 -39.78 -8.67 -6.89
N ILE A 232 -39.30 -8.93 -5.66
CA ILE A 232 -39.90 -9.92 -4.75
C ILE A 232 -41.35 -9.52 -4.42
N VAL A 233 -41.61 -8.25 -4.12
CA VAL A 233 -42.98 -7.75 -3.85
C VAL A 233 -43.87 -7.91 -5.07
N ILE A 234 -43.40 -7.54 -6.28
CA ILE A 234 -44.16 -7.69 -7.51
C ILE A 234 -44.53 -9.17 -7.76
N VAL A 235 -43.57 -10.09 -7.62
CA VAL A 235 -43.83 -11.53 -7.77
C VAL A 235 -44.85 -12.02 -6.74
N TYR A 236 -44.74 -11.58 -5.49
CA TYR A 236 -45.70 -11.94 -4.43
C TYR A 236 -47.11 -11.40 -4.70
N CYS A 237 -47.26 -10.23 -5.32
CA CYS A 237 -48.56 -9.66 -5.66
C CYS A 237 -49.23 -10.29 -6.90
N ILE A 238 -48.50 -11.09 -7.69
CA ILE A 238 -48.99 -11.74 -8.92
C ILE A 238 -49.43 -13.20 -8.66
N ILE A 239 -49.06 -13.78 -7.51
CA ILE A 239 -49.44 -15.13 -7.07
C ILE A 239 -50.66 -15.04 -6.15
#